data_AF-A0A849Q8N9-F1
#
_entry.id   AF-A0A849Q8N9-F1
#
_cell.length_a   1.000
_cell.length_b   1.000
_cell.length_c   1.000
_cell.angle_alpha   90.00
_cell.angle_beta   90.00
_cell.angle_gamma   90.00
#
_symmetry.space_group_name_H-M   'P 1'
#
loop_
_entity.id
_entity.type
_entity.pdbx_description
1 polymer ?
#
loop_
_entity_poly.entity_id
_entity_poly.type
_entity_poly.pdbx_seq_one_letter_code
_entity_poly.pdbx_strand_id
1 'polypeptide(L)'
;MGNGAEPDEAIQAAFFIMPTQILKSLHDEFMELAGLDAARAILFRIGFSSGEAVTRKINIQVNGDLTLPETLTSLWIEMGLGRIIVTELPEGNLHVECDGSTEALALGQTGTISCDLTRG
;
A
#
# COMPACT_ATOMS: atom_id res chain seq x y z
N MET A 1 6.33 23.30 39.74
CA MET A 1 6.95 23.60 38.43
C MET A 1 6.93 22.30 37.66
N GLY A 2 6.27 22.30 36.50
CA GLY A 2 5.79 21.09 35.84
C GLY A 2 6.91 20.27 35.20
N ASN A 3 6.93 18.98 35.50
CA ASN A 3 7.41 17.98 34.57
C ASN A 3 6.20 17.60 33.70
N GLY A 4 6.00 18.36 32.63
CA GLY A 4 5.19 17.88 31.51
C GLY A 4 5.95 16.69 30.94
N ALA A 5 5.45 15.48 31.21
CA ALA A 5 5.80 14.34 30.40
C ALA A 5 5.29 14.67 28.99
N GLU A 6 6.19 15.12 28.12
CA GLU A 6 5.97 15.06 26.69
C GLU A 6 5.64 13.59 26.40
N PRO A 7 4.49 13.29 25.77
CA PRO A 7 4.24 11.92 25.39
C PRO A 7 5.31 11.61 24.36
N ASP A 8 6.26 10.77 24.76
CA ASP A 8 7.17 10.06 23.89
C ASP A 8 6.30 9.10 23.07
N GLU A 9 5.47 9.68 22.19
CA GLU A 9 4.71 9.01 21.14
C GLU A 9 5.73 8.56 20.11
N ALA A 10 6.55 7.58 20.50
CA ALA A 10 6.87 6.50 19.61
C ALA A 10 5.54 5.95 19.12
N ILE A 11 5.02 6.54 18.04
CA ILE A 11 3.93 5.97 17.26
C ILE A 11 4.50 4.67 16.68
N GLN A 12 4.61 3.63 17.51
CA GLN A 12 4.67 2.26 17.04
C GLN A 12 3.56 2.17 16.01
N ALA A 13 3.88 1.86 14.76
CA ALA A 13 2.83 1.54 13.81
C ALA A 13 2.09 0.35 14.40
N ALA A 14 0.90 0.63 14.94
CA ALA A 14 -0.07 -0.37 15.23
C ALA A 14 -0.58 -0.83 13.86
N PHE A 15 0.07 -1.85 13.32
CA PHE A 15 -0.51 -2.60 12.21
C PHE A 15 -1.70 -3.36 12.77
N PHE A 16 -2.88 -3.08 12.23
CA PHE A 16 -4.07 -3.84 12.54
C PHE A 16 -4.37 -4.76 11.35
N ILE A 17 -4.52 -6.05 11.65
CA ILE A 17 -4.85 -7.07 10.65
C ILE A 17 -6.34 -6.94 10.34
N MET A 18 -6.67 -6.75 9.07
CA MET A 18 -8.05 -6.71 8.60
C MET A 18 -8.35 -7.87 7.64
N PRO A 19 -9.60 -8.37 7.63
CA PRO A 19 -10.08 -9.26 6.57
C PRO A 19 -10.03 -8.54 5.21
N THR A 20 -9.64 -9.25 4.16
CA THR A 20 -9.49 -8.69 2.81
C THR A 20 -10.82 -8.14 2.25
N GLN A 21 -11.95 -8.65 2.74
CA GLN A 21 -13.30 -8.18 2.39
C GLN A 21 -13.53 -6.70 2.73
N ILE A 22 -12.78 -6.12 3.68
CA ILE A 22 -12.92 -4.70 4.02
C ILE A 22 -12.60 -3.79 2.83
N LEU A 23 -11.69 -4.23 1.95
CA LEU A 23 -11.31 -3.47 0.76
C LEU A 23 -12.52 -3.29 -0.17
N LYS A 24 -13.33 -4.34 -0.30
CA LYS A 24 -14.59 -4.27 -1.05
C LYS A 24 -15.58 -3.32 -0.39
N SER A 25 -15.77 -3.42 0.93
CA SER A 25 -16.69 -2.53 1.65
C SER A 25 -16.30 -1.06 1.51
N LEU A 26 -15.01 -0.73 1.67
CA LEU A 26 -14.49 0.63 1.48
C LEU A 26 -14.71 1.12 0.05
N HIS A 27 -14.45 0.26 -0.93
CA HIS A 27 -14.66 0.59 -2.32
C HIS A 27 -16.14 0.88 -2.60
N ASP A 28 -17.05 -0.02 -2.20
CA ASP A 28 -18.49 0.13 -2.40
C ASP A 28 -19.03 1.39 -1.72
N GLU A 29 -18.58 1.69 -0.50
CA GLU A 29 -19.03 2.85 0.25
C GLU A 29 -18.53 4.18 -0.34
N PHE A 30 -17.26 4.25 -0.78
CA PHE A 30 -16.78 5.44 -1.46
C PHE A 30 -17.40 5.64 -2.84
N MET A 31 -17.67 4.54 -3.56
CA MET A 31 -18.38 4.59 -4.84
C MET A 31 -19.78 5.17 -4.67
N GLU A 32 -20.51 4.74 -3.63
CA GLU A 32 -21.84 5.24 -3.32
C GLU A 32 -21.82 6.73 -2.90
N LEU A 33 -20.85 7.13 -2.08
CA LEU A 33 -20.78 8.49 -1.53
C LEU A 33 -20.26 9.54 -2.52
N ALA A 34 -19.24 9.21 -3.31
CA ALA A 34 -18.47 10.18 -4.08
C ALA A 34 -18.48 9.91 -5.58
N GLY A 35 -18.96 8.75 -6.02
CA GLY A 35 -18.88 8.30 -7.41
C GLY A 35 -17.50 7.78 -7.79
N LEU A 36 -17.42 7.21 -9.00
CA LEU A 36 -16.27 6.45 -9.49
C LEU A 36 -14.95 7.19 -9.38
N ASP A 37 -14.80 8.33 -10.05
CA ASP A 37 -13.50 9.01 -10.14
C ASP A 37 -12.99 9.49 -8.78
N ALA A 38 -13.88 9.99 -7.93
CA ALA A 38 -13.52 10.46 -6.60
C ALA A 38 -13.15 9.30 -5.66
N ALA A 39 -13.90 8.18 -5.70
CA ALA A 39 -13.60 6.98 -4.92
C ALA A 39 -12.20 6.43 -5.23
N ARG A 40 -11.87 6.30 -6.52
CA ARG A 40 -10.55 5.84 -6.97
C ARG A 40 -9.42 6.75 -6.51
N ALA A 41 -9.63 8.07 -6.59
CA ALA A 41 -8.67 9.05 -6.11
C ALA A 41 -8.48 9.00 -4.58
N ILE A 42 -9.56 8.75 -3.83
CA ILE A 42 -9.49 8.58 -2.37
C ILE A 42 -8.69 7.34 -2.02
N LEU A 43 -9.03 6.18 -2.60
CA LEU A 43 -8.35 4.91 -2.37
C LEU A 43 -6.85 5.00 -2.71
N PHE A 44 -6.51 5.61 -3.85
CA PHE A 44 -5.12 5.86 -4.25
C PHE A 44 -4.35 6.69 -3.23
N ARG A 45 -4.92 7.79 -2.73
CA ARG A 45 -4.25 8.62 -1.72
C ARG A 45 -4.07 7.91 -0.39
N ILE A 46 -5.03 7.05 -0.01
CA ILE A 46 -4.95 6.22 1.19
C ILE A 46 -3.83 5.18 1.04
N GLY A 47 -3.76 4.51 -0.11
CA GLY A 47 -2.66 3.59 -0.46
C GLY A 47 -1.30 4.27 -0.33
N PHE A 48 -1.13 5.40 -1.01
CA PHE A 48 0.11 6.17 -1.01
C PHE A 48 0.54 6.58 0.40
N SER A 49 -0.39 7.15 1.18
CA SER A 49 -0.12 7.59 2.55
C SER A 49 0.26 6.41 3.46
N SER A 50 -0.36 5.24 3.23
CA SER A 50 -0.06 4.01 3.95
C SER A 50 1.33 3.49 3.59
N GLY A 51 1.67 3.41 2.30
CA GLY A 51 3.00 3.03 1.84
C GLY A 51 4.10 3.96 2.33
N GLU A 52 3.87 5.27 2.31
CA GLU A 52 4.80 6.28 2.83
C GLU A 52 5.01 6.15 4.36
N ALA A 53 3.95 5.86 5.12
CA ALA A 53 4.06 5.60 6.55
C ALA A 53 4.84 4.32 6.86
N VAL A 54 4.63 3.26 6.06
CA VAL A 54 5.31 1.97 6.22
C VAL A 54 6.80 2.08 5.90
N THR A 55 7.14 2.64 4.74
CA THR A 55 8.54 2.82 4.31
C THR A 55 9.35 3.67 5.28
N ARG A 56 8.79 4.77 5.80
CA ARG A 56 9.44 5.59 6.83
C ARG A 56 9.71 4.83 8.13
N LYS A 57 8.83 3.89 8.51
CA LYS A 57 8.94 3.17 9.78
C LYS A 57 9.85 1.96 9.73
N ILE A 58 9.88 1.24 8.62
CA ILE A 58 10.78 0.10 8.43
C ILE A 58 12.23 0.59 8.23
N ASN A 59 12.46 1.91 8.13
CA ASN A 59 13.76 2.55 7.92
C ASN A 59 14.52 1.91 6.74
N ILE A 60 13.77 1.57 5.70
CA ILE A 60 14.32 1.03 4.48
C ILE A 60 15.08 2.16 3.82
N GLN A 61 16.40 2.06 3.86
CA GLN A 61 17.25 2.89 3.04
C GLN A 61 17.54 2.12 1.76
N VAL A 62 17.12 2.66 0.63
CA VAL A 62 17.55 2.21 -0.70
C VAL A 62 18.98 2.73 -0.93
N ASN A 63 19.88 2.41 0.00
CA ASN A 63 21.28 2.81 0.00
C ASN A 63 22.09 1.60 0.50
N GLY A 64 22.80 0.90 -0.39
CA GLY A 64 23.59 -0.28 -0.05
C GLY A 64 23.49 -1.40 -1.09
N ASP A 65 23.63 -2.65 -0.62
CA ASP A 65 23.73 -3.87 -1.44
C ASP A 65 22.39 -4.38 -2.02
N LEU A 66 21.24 -3.89 -1.53
CA LEU A 66 19.91 -4.27 -2.02
C LEU A 66 19.41 -3.28 -3.07
N THR A 67 18.89 -3.82 -4.16
CA THR A 67 18.27 -3.02 -5.22
C THR A 67 16.83 -2.63 -4.85
N LEU A 68 16.34 -1.52 -5.41
CA LEU A 68 14.95 -1.08 -5.24
C LEU A 68 13.92 -2.19 -5.57
N PRO A 69 14.08 -3.00 -6.64
CA PRO A 69 13.22 -4.14 -6.93
C PRO A 69 13.09 -5.18 -5.81
N GLU A 70 14.21 -5.59 -5.20
CA GLU A 70 14.23 -6.60 -4.13
C GLU A 70 13.53 -6.07 -2.89
N THR A 71 13.83 -4.82 -2.55
CA THR A 71 13.22 -4.10 -1.43
C THR A 71 11.70 -3.97 -1.61
N LEU A 72 11.26 -3.58 -2.80
CA LEU A 72 9.85 -3.43 -3.13
C LEU A 72 9.11 -4.78 -3.04
N THR A 73 9.75 -5.85 -3.51
CA THR A 73 9.18 -7.21 -3.46
C THR A 73 8.98 -7.69 -2.02
N SER A 74 9.98 -7.53 -1.15
CA SER A 74 9.86 -7.90 0.27
C SER A 74 8.76 -7.11 0.98
N LEU A 75 8.71 -5.80 0.78
CA LEU A 75 7.67 -4.94 1.36
C LEU A 75 6.25 -5.37 0.97
N TRP A 76 6.05 -5.69 -0.31
CA TRP A 76 4.73 -6.09 -0.81
C TRP A 76 4.23 -7.39 -0.19
N ILE A 77 5.15 -8.34 0.02
CA ILE A 77 4.88 -9.62 0.68
C ILE A 77 4.52 -9.39 2.16
N GLU A 78 5.29 -8.56 2.87
CA GLU A 78 5.03 -8.23 4.28
C GLU A 78 3.66 -7.56 4.48
N MET A 79 3.26 -6.72 3.52
CA MET A 79 1.97 -6.02 3.53
C MET A 79 0.79 -6.93 3.16
N GLY A 80 1.04 -8.16 2.68
CA GLY A 80 -0.02 -9.08 2.25
C GLY A 80 -0.85 -8.59 1.07
N LEU A 81 -0.28 -7.73 0.22
CA LEU A 81 -0.98 -7.12 -0.91
C LEU A 81 -1.01 -8.01 -2.17
N GLY A 82 -0.20 -9.07 -2.17
CA GLY A 82 -0.08 -10.01 -3.28
C GLY A 82 1.37 -10.35 -3.56
N ARG A 83 1.61 -11.13 -4.62
CA ARG A 83 2.96 -11.38 -5.11
C ARG A 83 3.26 -10.39 -6.22
N ILE A 84 4.44 -9.79 -6.22
CA ILE A 84 4.88 -8.95 -7.32
C ILE A 84 6.12 -9.51 -7.99
N ILE A 85 6.26 -9.19 -9.27
CA ILE A 85 7.46 -9.38 -10.08
C ILE A 85 7.88 -7.98 -10.53
N VAL A 86 9.06 -7.54 -10.09
CA VAL A 86 9.60 -6.23 -10.44
C VAL A 86 10.69 -6.43 -11.49
N THR A 87 10.52 -5.80 -12.65
CA THR A 87 11.47 -5.82 -13.75
C THR A 87 12.02 -4.41 -13.97
N GLU A 88 13.33 -4.25 -13.90
CA GLU A 88 13.98 -2.99 -14.30
C GLU A 88 13.94 -2.85 -15.82
N LEU A 89 13.41 -1.73 -16.28
CA LEU A 89 13.37 -1.31 -17.67
C LEU A 89 14.44 -0.24 -17.93
N PRO A 90 14.76 0.04 -19.21
CA PRO A 90 15.67 1.13 -19.57
C PRO A 90 15.28 2.47 -18.92
N GLU A 91 16.27 3.33 -18.73
CA GLU A 91 16.12 4.68 -18.16
C GLU A 91 15.69 4.71 -16.68
N GLY A 92 15.88 3.59 -15.95
CA GLY A 92 15.54 3.50 -14.53
C GLY A 92 14.04 3.35 -14.25
N ASN A 93 13.26 2.98 -15.28
CA ASN A 93 11.85 2.68 -15.12
C ASN A 93 11.66 1.31 -14.46
N LEU A 94 10.64 1.15 -13.63
CA LEU A 94 10.25 -0.13 -13.07
C LEU A 94 8.93 -0.60 -13.69
N HIS A 95 8.92 -1.84 -14.16
CA HIS A 95 7.69 -2.54 -14.48
C HIS A 95 7.35 -3.48 -13.32
N VAL A 96 6.17 -3.29 -12.72
CA VAL A 96 5.69 -4.10 -11.60
C VAL A 96 4.47 -4.88 -12.08
N GLU A 97 4.61 -6.20 -12.14
CA GLU A 97 3.50 -7.12 -12.36
C GLU A 97 3.02 -7.65 -11.02
N CYS A 98 1.72 -7.60 -10.75
CA CYS A 98 1.13 -8.13 -9.53
C CYS A 98 0.30 -9.38 -9.85
N ASP A 99 0.72 -10.51 -9.30
CA ASP A 99 -0.01 -11.77 -9.32
C ASP A 99 -0.74 -11.98 -7.98
N GLY A 100 -2.05 -12.22 -8.07
CA GLY A 100 -2.88 -12.44 -6.88
C GLY A 100 -3.06 -11.19 -6.00
N SER A 101 -3.29 -10.01 -6.59
CA SER A 101 -3.62 -8.80 -5.83
C SER A 101 -4.81 -9.05 -4.89
N THR A 102 -4.58 -8.80 -3.60
CA THR A 102 -5.60 -8.97 -2.55
C THR A 102 -6.81 -8.08 -2.81
N GLU A 103 -6.60 -6.87 -3.34
CA GLU A 103 -7.66 -5.92 -3.69
C GLU A 103 -8.46 -6.41 -4.91
N ALA A 104 -7.80 -6.83 -5.99
CA ALA A 104 -8.49 -7.38 -7.17
C ALA A 104 -9.33 -8.60 -6.81
N LEU A 105 -8.80 -9.48 -5.97
CA LEU A 105 -9.50 -10.67 -5.48
C LEU A 105 -10.70 -10.30 -4.61
N ALA A 106 -10.55 -9.35 -3.68
CA ALA A 106 -11.63 -8.89 -2.82
C ALA A 106 -12.78 -8.25 -3.64
N LEU A 107 -12.45 -7.50 -4.69
CA LEU A 107 -13.43 -6.88 -5.59
C LEU A 107 -14.03 -7.88 -6.59
N GLY A 108 -13.41 -9.05 -6.81
CA GLY A 108 -13.79 -9.98 -7.87
C GLY A 108 -13.50 -9.44 -9.28
N GLN A 109 -12.50 -8.55 -9.40
CA GLN A 109 -12.20 -7.78 -10.60
C GLN A 109 -10.80 -8.07 -11.16
N THR A 110 -10.42 -9.34 -11.19
CA THR A 110 -9.14 -9.81 -11.74
C THR A 110 -9.07 -9.56 -13.25
N GLY A 111 -7.94 -9.06 -13.75
CA GLY A 111 -7.74 -8.77 -15.18
C GLY A 111 -8.34 -7.43 -15.64
N THR A 112 -8.84 -6.61 -14.72
CA THR A 112 -9.32 -5.25 -14.99
C THR A 112 -8.59 -4.24 -14.10
N ILE A 113 -8.56 -2.97 -14.50
CA ILE A 113 -7.96 -1.91 -13.70
C ILE A 113 -8.90 -1.63 -12.52
N SER A 114 -8.57 -2.16 -11.34
CA SER A 114 -9.41 -2.10 -10.13
C SER A 114 -8.63 -1.91 -8.81
N CYS A 115 -7.31 -2.01 -8.84
CA CYS A 115 -6.46 -1.97 -7.66
C CYS A 115 -6.02 -0.55 -7.30
N ASP A 116 -6.96 0.33 -6.96
CA ASP A 116 -6.67 1.74 -6.75
C ASP A 116 -5.89 1.99 -5.45
N LEU A 117 -6.16 1.22 -4.38
CA LEU A 117 -5.42 1.30 -3.12
C LEU A 117 -4.02 0.70 -3.25
N THR A 118 -3.91 -0.48 -3.86
CA THR A 118 -2.64 -1.20 -4.02
C THR A 118 -1.69 -0.50 -4.98
N ARG A 119 -2.22 0.28 -5.94
CA ARG A 119 -1.42 1.11 -6.86
C ARG A 119 -0.90 2.39 -6.19
N GLY A 120 -1.60 2.90 -5.18
CA GLY A 120 -1.22 4.12 -4.45
C GLY A 120 0.00 3.89 -3.59
#